data_AF-A0AAE1Y7M7-F1
#
_entry.id   AF-A0AAE1Y7M7-F1
#
_cell.length_a   1.000
_cell.length_b   1.000
_cell.length_c   1.000
_cell.angle_alpha   90.00
_cell.angle_beta   90.00
_cell.angle_gamma   90.00
#
_symmetry.space_group_name_H-M   'P 1'
#
loop_
_entity.id
_entity.type
_entity.pdbx_description
1 polymer ?
#
loop_
_entity_poly.entity_id
_entity_poly.type
_entity_poly.pdbx_seq_one_letter_code
_entity_poly.pdbx_strand_id
1 'polypeptide(L)'
;MDESKKKITIVTVCSILLIAMVVALIAVGLQDEDKDVQDVSSSKKAIASICETTEYQEACVESLNSSGTNSTNPKDLIDAIFQSAINYIRGASKNSTILLELQTDPRAKAALENCQELADRAVS
;
A
#
# COMPACT_ATOMS: atom_id res chain seq x y z
N MET A 1 47.69 -32.96 33.12
CA MET A 1 47.14 -32.03 32.11
C MET A 1 45.86 -31.48 32.67
N ASP A 2 45.95 -30.28 33.26
CA ASP A 2 44.99 -29.73 34.21
C ASP A 2 43.57 -29.56 33.65
N GLU A 3 42.59 -29.99 34.44
CA GLU A 3 41.15 -29.91 34.16
C GLU A 3 40.69 -28.46 33.89
N SER A 4 41.38 -27.48 34.48
CA SER A 4 41.16 -26.05 34.28
C SER A 4 41.42 -25.60 32.84
N LYS A 5 42.38 -26.20 32.14
CA LYS A 5 42.71 -25.85 30.75
C LYS A 5 41.60 -26.30 29.79
N LYS A 6 40.97 -27.46 30.07
CA LYS A 6 39.84 -27.99 29.30
C LYS A 6 38.61 -27.08 29.38
N LYS A 7 38.31 -26.54 30.56
CA LYS A 7 37.19 -25.59 30.78
C LYS A 7 37.44 -24.25 30.08
N ILE A 8 38.67 -23.75 30.09
CA ILE A 8 39.06 -22.50 29.41
C ILE A 8 38.98 -22.64 27.87
N THR A 9 39.38 -23.80 27.32
CA THR A 9 39.26 -24.08 25.88
C THR A 9 37.80 -24.18 25.44
N ILE A 10 36.92 -24.76 26.25
CA ILE A 10 35.49 -24.87 25.94
C ILE A 10 34.82 -23.49 25.88
N VAL A 11 35.12 -22.61 26.84
CA VAL A 11 34.50 -21.27 26.89
C VAL A 11 34.96 -20.38 25.72
N THR A 12 36.21 -20.49 25.30
CA THR A 12 36.75 -19.72 24.15
C THR A 12 36.15 -20.19 22.83
N VAL A 13 36.01 -21.50 22.62
CA VAL A 13 35.36 -22.04 21.41
C VAL A 13 33.89 -21.64 21.33
N CYS A 14 33.14 -21.69 22.44
CA CYS A 14 31.75 -21.26 22.46
C CYS A 14 31.58 -19.78 22.11
N SER A 15 32.46 -18.90 22.61
CA SER A 15 32.37 -17.46 22.33
C SER A 15 32.60 -17.14 20.84
N ILE A 16 33.55 -17.82 20.20
CA ILE A 16 33.84 -17.66 18.77
C ILE A 16 32.69 -18.20 17.90
N LEU A 17 32.10 -19.33 18.27
CA LEU A 17 30.95 -19.90 17.56
C LEU A 17 29.72 -18.99 17.60
N LEU A 18 29.47 -18.33 18.74
CA LEU A 18 28.36 -17.38 18.86
C LEU A 18 28.56 -16.14 17.97
N ILE A 19 29.78 -15.60 17.88
CA ILE A 19 30.07 -14.46 17.00
C ILE A 19 29.91 -14.86 15.51
N ALA A 20 30.38 -16.04 15.12
CA ALA A 20 30.23 -16.53 13.74
C ALA A 20 28.74 -16.73 13.36
N MET A 21 27.91 -17.19 14.29
CA MET A 21 26.48 -17.35 14.08
C MET A 21 25.76 -16.01 13.88
N VAL A 22 26.12 -14.97 14.65
CA VAL A 22 25.54 -13.62 14.48
C VAL A 22 25.91 -13.02 13.12
N VAL A 23 27.17 -13.15 12.68
CA VAL A 23 27.59 -12.65 11.36
C VAL A 23 26.91 -13.42 10.22
N ALA A 24 26.74 -14.73 10.36
CA ALA A 24 25.99 -15.53 9.39
C ALA A 24 24.50 -15.16 9.34
N LEU A 25 23.87 -14.89 10.49
CA LEU A 25 22.48 -14.42 10.55
C LEU A 25 22.31 -13.05 9.90
N ILE A 26 23.29 -12.15 10.03
CA ILE A 26 23.25 -10.83 9.36
C ILE A 26 23.46 -10.99 7.85
N ALA A 27 24.42 -11.83 7.40
CA ALA A 27 24.68 -12.06 5.98
C ALA A 27 23.53 -12.79 5.25
N VAL A 28 22.79 -13.65 5.96
CA VAL A 28 21.60 -14.33 5.44
C VAL A 28 20.34 -13.45 5.59
N GLY A 29 20.27 -12.58 6.60
CA GLY A 29 19.15 -11.67 6.84
C GLY A 29 19.12 -10.41 5.98
N LEU A 30 20.22 -10.05 5.32
CA LEU A 30 20.29 -8.88 4.41
C LEU A 30 19.85 -9.16 2.97
N GLN A 31 19.33 -10.36 2.69
CA GLN A 31 18.76 -10.67 1.38
C GLN A 31 17.24 -10.55 1.44
N ASP A 32 16.70 -9.34 1.64
CA ASP A 32 15.37 -8.97 1.13
C ASP A 32 15.03 -7.47 1.22
N GLU A 33 15.77 -6.64 1.95
CA GLU A 33 15.36 -5.23 2.17
C GLU A 33 15.69 -4.27 1.00
N ASP A 34 16.71 -4.56 0.18
CA ASP A 34 17.07 -3.68 -0.95
C ASP A 34 16.08 -3.76 -2.12
N LYS A 35 15.40 -4.89 -2.30
CA LYS A 35 14.43 -5.06 -3.40
C LYS A 35 13.14 -4.30 -3.14
N ASP A 36 12.61 -4.36 -1.91
CA ASP A 36 11.36 -3.70 -1.54
C ASP A 36 11.49 -2.17 -1.63
N VAL A 37 12.59 -1.61 -1.14
CA VAL A 37 12.85 -0.16 -1.21
C VAL A 37 13.00 0.32 -2.66
N GLN A 38 13.67 -0.47 -3.51
CA GLN A 38 13.85 -0.14 -4.93
C GLN A 38 12.55 -0.27 -5.75
N ASP A 39 11.70 -1.25 -5.42
CA ASP A 39 10.38 -1.46 -6.03
C ASP A 39 9.40 -0.33 -5.67
N VAL A 40 9.36 0.08 -4.40
CA VAL A 40 8.55 1.22 -3.93
C VAL A 40 8.99 2.53 -4.58
N SER A 41 10.29 2.76 -4.74
CA SER A 41 10.82 3.96 -5.41
C SER A 41 10.41 4.01 -6.89
N SER A 42 10.48 2.86 -7.57
CA SER A 42 10.08 2.73 -8.98
C SER A 42 8.58 2.94 -9.16
N SER A 43 7.77 2.40 -8.25
CA SER A 43 6.32 2.57 -8.21
C SER A 43 5.92 4.03 -8.05
N LYS A 44 6.54 4.76 -7.12
CA LYS A 44 6.30 6.20 -6.93
C LYS A 44 6.59 7.01 -8.19
N LYS A 45 7.64 6.66 -8.93
CA LYS A 45 7.97 7.32 -10.19
C LYS A 45 6.94 7.01 -11.29
N ALA A 46 6.46 5.77 -11.36
CA ALA A 46 5.39 5.38 -12.29
C ALA A 46 4.06 6.10 -11.98
N ILE A 47 3.68 6.17 -10.70
CA ILE A 47 2.53 6.93 -10.21
C ILE A 47 2.65 8.40 -10.64
N ALA A 48 3.79 9.04 -10.38
CA ALA A 48 4.02 10.43 -10.78
C ALA A 48 3.86 10.65 -12.29
N SER A 49 4.41 9.75 -13.11
CA SER A 49 4.33 9.86 -14.57
C SER A 49 2.91 9.73 -15.11
N ILE A 50 2.07 8.87 -14.52
CA ILE A 50 0.67 8.73 -14.94
C ILE A 50 -0.14 9.95 -14.48
N CYS A 51 0.06 10.37 -13.23
CA CYS A 51 -0.67 11.49 -12.67
C CYS A 51 -0.32 12.83 -13.35
N GLU A 52 0.88 12.98 -13.92
CA GLU A 52 1.25 14.16 -14.71
C GLU A 52 0.29 14.42 -15.89
N THR A 53 -0.31 13.37 -16.44
CA THR A 53 -1.27 13.47 -17.55
C THR A 53 -2.68 13.87 -17.12
N THR A 54 -2.92 14.00 -15.81
CA THR A 54 -4.23 14.33 -15.24
C THR A 54 -4.30 15.80 -14.81
N GLU A 55 -5.49 16.40 -14.86
CA GLU A 55 -5.71 17.77 -14.39
C GLU A 55 -5.61 17.88 -12.84
N TYR A 56 -5.92 16.80 -12.13
CA TYR A 56 -5.93 16.73 -10.66
C TYR A 56 -4.80 15.84 -10.14
N GLN A 57 -3.56 16.26 -10.39
CA GLN A 57 -2.36 15.47 -10.12
C GLN A 57 -2.24 15.05 -8.65
N GLU A 58 -2.50 15.96 -7.70
CA GLU A 58 -2.40 15.68 -6.27
C GLU A 58 -3.37 14.59 -5.83
N ALA A 59 -4.65 14.72 -6.24
CA ALA A 59 -5.68 13.72 -5.94
C ALA A 59 -5.35 12.36 -6.56
N CYS A 60 -4.79 12.33 -7.78
CA CYS A 60 -4.33 11.11 -8.43
C CYS A 60 -3.21 10.42 -7.63
N VAL A 61 -2.19 11.18 -7.23
CA VAL A 61 -1.05 10.67 -6.47
C VAL A 61 -1.50 10.15 -5.11
N GLU A 62 -2.36 10.88 -4.41
CA GLU A 62 -2.92 10.47 -3.12
C GLU A 62 -3.77 9.20 -3.25
N SER A 63 -4.63 9.13 -4.27
CA SER A 63 -5.49 7.96 -4.52
C SER A 63 -4.68 6.70 -4.83
N LEU A 64 -3.57 6.83 -5.57
CA LEU A 64 -2.69 5.70 -5.88
C LEU A 64 -1.83 5.28 -4.70
N ASN A 65 -1.25 6.23 -3.97
CA ASN A 65 -0.46 5.93 -2.77
C ASN A 65 -1.32 5.25 -1.69
N SER A 66 -2.58 5.65 -1.55
CA SER A 66 -3.52 5.06 -0.58
C SER A 66 -4.09 3.71 -1.03
N SER A 67 -3.98 3.36 -2.32
CA SER A 67 -4.44 2.05 -2.84
C SER A 67 -3.56 0.88 -2.40
N GLY A 68 -2.34 1.14 -1.94
CA GLY A 68 -1.36 0.10 -1.56
C GLY A 68 -0.74 -0.64 -2.75
N THR A 69 -0.93 -0.16 -3.98
CA THR A 69 -0.31 -0.74 -5.17
C THR A 69 1.18 -0.39 -5.27
N ASN A 70 2.02 -1.40 -5.50
CA ASN A 70 3.44 -1.25 -5.86
C ASN A 70 3.67 -1.61 -7.34
N SER A 71 2.64 -1.45 -8.19
CA SER A 71 2.81 -1.72 -9.62
C SER A 71 3.48 -0.55 -10.33
N THR A 72 4.35 -0.87 -11.28
CA THR A 72 4.91 0.06 -12.27
C THR A 72 4.20 -0.03 -13.62
N ASN A 73 3.26 -0.98 -13.78
CA ASN A 73 2.52 -1.19 -15.01
C ASN A 73 1.40 -0.14 -15.14
N PRO A 74 1.34 0.62 -16.25
CA PRO A 74 0.31 1.63 -16.44
C PRO A 74 -1.12 1.10 -16.36
N LYS A 75 -1.38 -0.12 -16.84
CA LYS A 75 -2.70 -0.73 -16.79
C LYS A 75 -3.14 -0.98 -15.34
N ASP A 76 -2.27 -1.56 -14.53
CA ASP A 76 -2.58 -1.87 -13.13
C ASP A 76 -2.80 -0.59 -12.32
N LEU A 77 -2.02 0.45 -12.60
CA LEU A 77 -2.16 1.77 -11.97
C LEU A 77 -3.50 2.42 -12.35
N ILE A 78 -3.92 2.33 -13.61
CA ILE A 78 -5.22 2.82 -14.07
C ILE A 78 -6.36 2.03 -13.39
N ASP A 79 -6.26 0.71 -13.36
CA ASP A 79 -7.25 -0.14 -12.70
C ASP A 79 -7.36 0.19 -11.19
N ALA A 80 -6.23 0.44 -10.52
CA ALA A 80 -6.18 0.85 -9.12
C ALA A 80 -6.80 2.24 -8.88
N ILE A 81 -6.54 3.23 -9.74
CA ILE A 81 -7.19 4.55 -9.66
C ILE A 81 -8.71 4.41 -9.78
N PHE A 82 -9.19 3.67 -10.79
CA PHE A 82 -10.62 3.48 -10.98
C PHE A 82 -11.26 2.77 -9.80
N GLN A 83 -10.60 1.75 -9.24
CA GLN A 83 -11.08 1.09 -8.02
C GLN A 83 -11.15 2.06 -6.83
N SER A 84 -10.16 2.93 -6.67
CA SER A 84 -10.16 3.97 -5.64
C SER A 84 -11.33 4.95 -5.82
N ALA A 85 -11.57 5.42 -7.04
CA ALA A 85 -12.70 6.30 -7.38
C ALA A 85 -14.05 5.63 -7.10
N ILE A 86 -14.21 4.36 -7.48
CA ILE A 86 -15.41 3.57 -7.21
C ILE A 86 -15.67 3.48 -5.69
N ASN A 87 -14.64 3.18 -4.91
CA ASN A 87 -14.74 3.08 -3.46
C ASN A 87 -15.10 4.42 -2.82
N TYR A 88 -14.52 5.52 -3.30
CA TYR A 88 -14.83 6.86 -2.85
C TYR A 88 -16.30 7.21 -3.10
N ILE A 89 -16.81 6.98 -4.31
CA ILE A 89 -18.21 7.24 -4.67
C ILE A 89 -19.17 6.43 -3.79
N ARG A 90 -18.90 5.13 -3.63
CA ARG A 90 -19.73 4.26 -2.77
C ARG A 90 -19.69 4.69 -1.30
N GLY A 91 -18.52 5.12 -0.81
CA GLY A 91 -18.36 5.63 0.55
C GLY A 91 -19.11 6.94 0.78
N ALA A 92 -18.99 7.89 -0.15
CA ALA A 92 -19.68 9.18 -0.10
C ALA A 92 -21.21 9.01 -0.15
N SER A 93 -21.70 8.11 -1.00
CA SER A 93 -23.14 7.78 -1.10
C SER A 93 -23.70 7.28 0.24
N LYS A 94 -22.96 6.42 0.96
CA LYS A 94 -23.43 5.81 2.21
C LYS A 94 -23.34 6.74 3.43
N ASN A 95 -22.33 7.61 3.50
CA ASN A 95 -22.00 8.37 4.70
C ASN A 95 -22.46 9.83 4.66
N SER A 96 -23.00 10.31 3.55
CA SER A 96 -23.39 11.72 3.44
C SER A 96 -24.72 12.00 4.14
N THR A 97 -24.62 12.67 5.29
CA THR A 97 -25.78 13.15 6.07
C THR A 97 -26.70 14.05 5.24
N ILE A 98 -26.11 14.85 4.33
CA ILE A 98 -26.88 15.73 3.43
C ILE A 98 -27.76 14.92 2.48
N LEU A 99 -27.24 13.80 1.92
CA LEU A 99 -28.05 12.95 1.05
C LEU A 99 -29.19 12.29 1.82
N LEU A 100 -28.98 11.93 3.09
CA LEU A 100 -30.02 11.42 3.98
C LEU A 100 -31.11 12.46 4.26
N GLU A 101 -30.73 13.71 4.54
CA GLU A 101 -31.68 14.81 4.79
C GLU A 101 -32.49 15.17 3.54
N LEU A 102 -31.84 15.18 2.37
CA LEU A 102 -32.47 15.47 1.08
C LEU A 102 -33.53 14.43 0.66
N GLN A 103 -33.48 13.20 1.19
CA GLN A 103 -34.52 12.19 0.90
C GLN A 103 -35.91 12.58 1.43
N THR A 104 -36.01 13.58 2.31
CA THR A 104 -37.29 14.07 2.84
C THR A 104 -38.06 14.93 1.83
N ASP A 105 -37.37 15.57 0.87
CA ASP A 105 -38.00 16.29 -0.23
C ASP A 105 -38.24 15.35 -1.42
N PRO A 106 -39.47 15.23 -1.94
CA PRO A 106 -39.78 14.30 -3.04
C PRO A 106 -38.97 14.53 -4.32
N ARG A 107 -38.64 15.79 -4.64
CA ARG A 107 -37.86 16.12 -5.84
C ARG A 107 -36.39 15.74 -5.66
N ALA A 108 -35.83 16.06 -4.51
CA ALA A 108 -34.45 15.72 -4.17
C ALA A 108 -34.28 14.20 -4.05
N LYS A 109 -35.24 13.48 -3.46
CA LYS A 109 -35.25 12.02 -3.44
C LYS A 109 -35.16 11.41 -4.83
N ALA A 110 -36.01 11.84 -5.78
CA ALA A 110 -35.98 11.34 -7.15
C ALA A 110 -34.66 11.67 -7.87
N ALA A 111 -34.08 12.84 -7.61
CA ALA A 111 -32.76 13.19 -8.13
C ALA A 111 -31.65 12.28 -7.56
N LEU A 112 -31.71 11.98 -6.26
CA LEU A 112 -30.76 11.09 -5.60
C LEU A 112 -30.83 9.66 -6.13
N GLU A 113 -32.04 9.14 -6.35
CA GLU A 113 -32.25 7.82 -6.95
C GLU A 113 -31.60 7.74 -8.35
N ASN A 114 -31.79 8.76 -9.19
CA ASN A 114 -31.13 8.84 -10.50
C ASN A 114 -29.61 8.93 -10.38
N CYS A 115 -29.08 9.73 -9.45
CA CYS A 115 -27.64 9.82 -9.21
C CYS A 115 -27.06 8.48 -8.76
N GLN A 116 -27.78 7.74 -7.92
CA GLN A 116 -27.36 6.43 -7.45
C GLN A 116 -27.35 5.41 -8.59
N GLU A 117 -28.39 5.40 -9.44
CA GLU A 117 -28.43 4.55 -10.62
C GLU A 117 -27.29 4.87 -11.60
N LEU A 118 -27.02 6.15 -11.85
CA LEU A 118 -25.92 6.59 -12.71
C LEU A 118 -24.56 6.18 -12.13
N ALA A 119 -24.37 6.35 -10.82
CA ALA A 119 -23.16 5.91 -10.14
C ALA A 119 -22.99 4.40 -10.26
N ASP A 120 -24.03 3.60 -9.96
CA ASP A 120 -23.99 2.14 -10.07
C ASP A 120 -23.66 1.67 -11.49
N ARG A 121 -24.23 2.31 -12.52
CA ARG A 121 -23.90 2.04 -13.92
C ARG A 121 -22.45 2.40 -14.29
N ALA A 122 -21.88 3.43 -13.67
CA ALA A 122 -20.50 3.83 -13.93
C ALA A 122 -19.46 2.90 -13.27
N VAL A 123 -19.87 2.15 -12.24
CA VAL A 123 -18.98 1.30 -11.42
C VAL A 123 -19.22 -0.20 -11.59
N SER A 124 -20.12 -0.61 -12.50
CA SER A 124 -20.47 -2.00 -12.83
C SER A 124 -19.98 -2.38 -14.22
#